data_AF-A0A960WDD6-F1
#
_entry.id   AF-A0A960WDD6-F1
#
_cell.length_a   1.000
_cell.length_b   1.000
_cell.length_c   1.000
_cell.angle_alpha   90.00
_cell.angle_beta   90.00
_cell.angle_gamma   90.00
#
_symmetry.space_group_name_H-M   'P 1'
#
loop_
_entity.id
_entity.type
_entity.pdbx_description
1 polymer ?
#
loop_
_entity_poly.entity_id
_entity_poly.type
_entity_poly.pdbx_seq_one_letter_code
_entity_poly.pdbx_strand_id
1 'polypeptide(L)'
;ILTYFIFMRILYVAETSQFDDNHPRNTKALKIAIARFTISAIVVIASGLYLPVLGERIVNLMGWNQAFFGTLFMAFATSLPEVIVTISAFSIGAVDLAIGNVLGSNLFNVATLFINDAFYQTDILFAQVTPIHAITGLLGILMSSMALLGFIIKPQKRILFYMSWPTLIIAMCYGLSIFILYQAG
;
A
#
# COMPACT_ATOMS: atom_id res chain seq x y z
N ILE A 1 8.41 -5.16 -13.71
CA ILE A 1 7.89 -3.90 -14.29
C ILE A 1 7.01 -4.11 -15.52
N LEU A 2 7.44 -4.83 -16.55
CA LEU A 2 6.58 -5.11 -17.71
C LEU A 2 5.24 -5.73 -17.31
N THR A 3 5.25 -6.68 -16.36
CA THR A 3 4.04 -7.26 -15.79
C THR A 3 3.11 -6.24 -15.13
N TYR A 4 3.65 -5.26 -14.40
CA TYR A 4 2.86 -4.19 -13.78
C TYR A 4 2.20 -3.31 -14.86
N PHE A 5 2.96 -2.87 -15.87
CA PHE A 5 2.40 -2.07 -16.97
C PHE A 5 1.38 -2.83 -17.81
N ILE A 6 1.62 -4.12 -18.07
CA ILE A 6 0.66 -5.01 -18.76
C ILE A 6 -0.62 -5.12 -17.91
N PHE A 7 -0.49 -5.36 -16.61
CA PHE A 7 -1.62 -5.47 -15.70
C PHE A 7 -2.44 -4.17 -15.63
N MET A 8 -1.79 -3.02 -15.46
CA MET A 8 -2.44 -1.71 -15.48
C MET A 8 -3.16 -1.43 -16.81
N ARG A 9 -2.57 -1.86 -17.93
CA ARG A 9 -3.20 -1.74 -19.25
C ARG A 9 -4.43 -2.63 -19.38
N ILE A 10 -4.37 -3.88 -18.90
CA ILE A 10 -5.52 -4.79 -18.91
C ILE A 10 -6.66 -4.21 -18.06
N LEU A 11 -6.34 -3.71 -16.86
CA LEU A 11 -7.31 -3.11 -15.95
C LEU A 11 -7.95 -1.85 -16.56
N TYR A 12 -7.15 -0.97 -17.14
CA TYR A 12 -7.64 0.20 -17.88
C TYR A 12 -8.61 -0.17 -19.00
N VAL A 13 -8.27 -1.17 -19.82
CA VAL A 13 -9.14 -1.61 -20.93
C VAL A 13 -10.43 -2.25 -20.40
N ALA A 14 -10.34 -3.05 -19.34
CA ALA A 14 -11.48 -3.70 -18.72
C ALA A 14 -12.47 -2.67 -18.13
N GLU A 15 -11.98 -1.65 -17.43
CA GLU A 15 -12.83 -0.62 -16.82
C GLU A 15 -13.37 0.38 -17.84
N THR A 16 -12.53 0.86 -18.77
CA THR A 16 -12.94 1.88 -19.76
C THR A 16 -14.00 1.35 -20.73
N SER A 17 -14.06 0.03 -20.96
CA SER A 17 -15.10 -0.59 -21.79
C SER A 17 -16.50 -0.59 -21.15
N GLN A 18 -16.61 -0.31 -19.85
CA GLN A 18 -17.88 -0.22 -19.13
C GLN A 18 -18.39 1.22 -18.93
N PHE A 19 -17.56 2.22 -19.23
CA PHE A 19 -17.94 3.63 -19.09
C PHE A 19 -18.65 4.14 -20.35
N ASP A 20 -19.93 4.51 -20.20
CA ASP A 20 -20.70 5.19 -21.23
C ASP A 20 -20.30 6.68 -21.29
N ASP A 21 -19.55 7.09 -22.33
CA ASP A 21 -18.95 8.42 -22.52
C ASP A 21 -19.98 9.52 -22.90
N ASN A 22 -21.25 9.32 -22.54
CA ASN A 22 -22.37 10.23 -22.82
C ASN A 22 -22.43 11.46 -21.87
N HIS A 23 -21.46 11.62 -20.96
CA HIS A 23 -21.39 12.77 -20.07
C HIS A 23 -20.67 13.95 -20.72
N PRO A 24 -21.29 15.15 -20.84
CA PRO A 24 -20.63 16.31 -21.44
C PRO A 24 -19.39 16.67 -20.63
N ARG A 25 -18.21 16.55 -21.26
CA ARG A 25 -16.92 16.80 -20.60
C ARG A 25 -16.80 18.27 -20.20
N ASN A 26 -16.96 18.55 -18.91
CA ASN A 26 -16.65 19.86 -18.35
C ASN A 26 -15.12 20.02 -18.23
N THR A 27 -14.49 20.47 -19.31
CA THR A 27 -13.03 20.62 -19.43
C THR A 27 -12.44 21.52 -18.33
N LYS A 28 -13.20 22.53 -17.87
CA LYS A 28 -12.73 23.44 -16.81
C LYS A 28 -12.70 22.74 -15.46
N ALA A 29 -13.77 22.01 -15.10
CA ALA A 29 -13.81 21.22 -13.88
C ALA A 29 -12.73 20.13 -13.87
N LEU A 30 -12.51 19.46 -15.01
CA LEU A 30 -11.44 18.46 -15.17
C LEU A 30 -10.05 19.05 -14.92
N LYS A 31 -9.73 20.20 -15.54
CA LYS A 31 -8.44 20.88 -15.33
C LYS A 31 -8.21 21.23 -13.86
N ILE A 32 -9.25 21.71 -13.16
CA ILE A 32 -9.16 22.04 -11.73
C ILE A 32 -8.94 20.77 -10.90
N ALA A 33 -9.65 19.68 -11.20
CA ALA A 33 -9.50 18.41 -10.50
C ALA A 33 -8.08 17.85 -10.66
N ILE A 34 -7.55 17.82 -11.89
CA ILE A 34 -6.18 17.40 -12.18
C ILE A 34 -5.18 18.28 -11.43
N ALA A 35 -5.33 19.62 -11.51
CA ALA A 35 -4.42 20.53 -10.84
C ALA A 35 -4.38 20.31 -9.31
N ARG A 36 -5.54 20.18 -8.68
CA ARG A 36 -5.64 19.90 -7.23
C ARG A 36 -5.02 18.55 -6.88
N PHE A 37 -5.30 17.51 -7.66
CA PHE A 37 -4.70 16.20 -7.47
C PHE A 37 -3.16 16.25 -7.57
N THR A 38 -2.64 16.90 -8.60
CA THR A 38 -1.19 17.05 -8.79
C THR A 38 -0.53 17.81 -7.66
N ILE A 39 -1.13 18.91 -7.18
CA ILE A 39 -0.61 19.68 -6.05
C ILE A 39 -0.57 18.82 -4.79
N SER A 40 -1.65 18.10 -4.48
CA SER A 40 -1.68 17.19 -3.33
C SER A 40 -0.63 16.09 -3.42
N ALA A 41 -0.47 15.49 -4.60
CA ALA A 41 0.56 14.46 -4.83
C ALA A 41 1.98 15.00 -4.60
N ILE A 42 2.28 16.22 -5.07
CA ILE A 42 3.57 16.88 -4.83
C ILE A 42 3.82 17.08 -3.33
N VAL A 43 2.81 17.50 -2.57
CA VAL A 43 2.92 17.67 -1.12
C VAL A 43 3.21 16.34 -0.42
N VAL A 44 2.56 15.24 -0.83
CA VAL A 44 2.84 13.90 -0.28
C VAL A 44 4.26 13.47 -0.61
N ILE A 45 4.72 13.65 -1.85
CA ILE A 45 6.09 13.33 -2.26
C ILE A 45 7.10 14.12 -1.44
N ALA A 46 6.92 15.44 -1.33
CA ALA A 46 7.80 16.30 -0.55
C ALA A 46 7.87 15.82 0.91
N SER A 47 6.71 15.57 1.53
CA SER A 47 6.63 15.08 2.91
C SER A 47 7.37 13.74 3.08
N GLY A 48 7.21 12.82 2.12
CA GLY A 48 7.90 11.52 2.12
C GLY A 48 9.42 11.63 1.99
N LEU A 49 9.92 12.62 1.23
CA LEU A 49 11.37 12.86 1.09
C LEU A 49 12.01 13.41 2.37
N TYR A 50 11.29 14.22 3.15
CA TYR A 50 11.81 14.79 4.40
C TYR A 50 11.70 13.84 5.60
N LEU A 51 10.79 12.86 5.54
CA LEU A 51 10.48 11.97 6.65
C LEU A 51 11.70 11.22 7.21
N PRO A 52 12.59 10.64 6.38
CA PRO A 52 13.76 9.91 6.89
C PRO A 52 14.74 10.81 7.65
N VAL A 53 14.94 12.04 7.16
CA VAL A 53 15.85 13.03 7.77
C VAL A 53 15.35 13.44 9.16
N LEU A 54 14.04 13.62 9.30
CA LEU A 54 13.43 13.93 10.60
C LEU A 54 13.48 12.71 11.53
N GLY A 55 13.20 11.52 11.00
CA GLY A 55 13.28 10.27 11.74
C GLY A 55 14.65 10.03 12.36
N GLU A 56 15.72 10.19 11.58
CA GLU A 56 17.10 10.05 12.06
C GLU A 56 17.40 11.02 13.20
N ARG A 57 16.99 12.29 13.08
CA ARG A 57 17.16 13.28 14.15
C ARG A 57 16.42 12.89 15.42
N ILE A 58 15.18 12.40 15.31
CA ILE A 58 14.39 11.95 16.46
C ILE A 58 15.09 10.77 17.14
N VAL A 59 15.55 9.78 16.38
CA VAL A 59 16.27 8.61 16.90
C VAL A 59 17.51 9.02 17.68
N ASN A 60 18.32 9.92 17.11
CA ASN A 60 19.56 10.39 17.72
C ASN A 60 19.31 11.16 19.03
N LEU A 61 18.24 11.96 19.10
CA LEU A 61 17.87 12.70 20.30
C LEU A 61 17.28 11.80 21.38
N MET A 62 16.55 10.75 21.00
CA MET A 62 15.88 9.83 21.92
C MET A 62 16.79 8.68 22.37
N GLY A 63 17.95 8.48 21.72
CA GLY A 63 18.85 7.35 21.98
C GLY A 63 18.26 5.99 21.61
N TRP A 64 17.34 5.96 20.64
CA TRP A 64 16.66 4.73 20.22
C TRP A 64 17.47 3.95 19.18
N ASN A 65 17.16 2.67 19.01
CA ASN A 65 17.71 1.88 17.90
C ASN A 65 17.09 2.37 16.57
N GLN A 66 17.96 2.79 15.64
CA GLN A 66 17.56 3.28 14.32
C GLN A 66 16.79 2.23 13.50
N ALA A 67 17.14 0.95 13.61
CA ALA A 67 16.43 -0.14 12.95
C ALA A 67 15.01 -0.31 13.48
N PHE A 68 14.81 -0.17 14.81
CA PHE A 68 13.49 -0.23 15.43
C PHE A 68 12.59 0.92 14.98
N PHE A 69 13.11 2.16 14.98
CA PHE A 69 12.35 3.32 14.51
C PHE A 69 12.01 3.24 13.02
N GLY A 70 12.96 2.79 12.20
CA GLY A 70 12.76 2.55 10.78
C GLY A 70 11.66 1.51 10.52
N THR A 71 11.68 0.40 11.26
CA THR A 71 10.73 -0.69 11.01
C THR A 71 9.29 -0.33 11.40
N LEU A 72 9.10 0.40 12.50
CA LEU A 72 7.76 0.69 13.02
C LEU A 72 7.24 2.07 12.58
N PHE A 73 7.99 3.14 12.85
CA PHE A 73 7.50 4.50 12.66
C PHE A 73 7.59 4.95 11.20
N MET A 74 8.67 4.60 10.49
CA MET A 74 8.76 4.95 9.08
C MET A 74 7.73 4.18 8.27
N ALA A 75 7.61 2.85 8.48
CA ALA A 75 6.59 2.04 7.81
C ALA A 75 5.17 2.55 8.06
N PHE A 76 4.85 2.89 9.32
CA PHE A 76 3.56 3.48 9.68
C PHE A 76 3.33 4.81 8.96
N ALA A 77 4.30 5.72 9.01
CA ALA A 77 4.17 7.05 8.43
C ALA A 77 4.07 7.04 6.91
N THR A 78 4.75 6.11 6.21
CA THR A 78 4.63 5.95 4.76
C THR A 78 3.30 5.34 4.32
N SER A 79 2.64 4.56 5.18
CA SER A 79 1.32 3.95 4.89
C SER A 79 0.13 4.80 5.34
N LEU A 80 0.34 5.83 6.16
CA LEU A 80 -0.72 6.76 6.56
C LEU A 80 -1.47 7.40 5.37
N PRO A 81 -0.80 7.91 4.32
CA PRO A 81 -1.48 8.46 3.17
C PRO A 81 -2.44 7.46 2.53
N GLU A 82 -2.03 6.19 2.41
CA GLU A 82 -2.83 5.12 1.81
C GLU A 82 -4.09 4.86 2.65
N VAL A 83 -3.93 4.75 3.97
CA VAL A 83 -5.03 4.56 4.91
C VAL A 83 -6.03 5.71 4.84
N ILE A 84 -5.55 6.96 4.83
CA ILE A 84 -6.40 8.15 4.77
C ILE A 84 -7.18 8.22 3.45
N VAL A 85 -6.52 7.92 2.31
CA VAL A 85 -7.17 7.88 0.99
C VAL A 85 -8.25 6.80 0.95
N THR A 86 -7.96 5.59 1.44
CA THR A 86 -8.92 4.48 1.50
C THR A 86 -10.13 4.82 2.39
N ILE A 87 -9.91 5.38 3.59
CA ILE A 87 -11.01 5.80 4.48
C ILE A 87 -11.85 6.90 3.83
N SER A 88 -11.19 7.89 3.20
CA SER A 88 -11.88 8.98 2.52
C SER A 88 -12.74 8.46 1.36
N ALA A 89 -12.24 7.51 0.58
CA ALA A 89 -12.98 6.86 -0.48
C ALA A 89 -14.21 6.11 0.05
N PHE A 90 -14.08 5.37 1.16
CA PHE A 90 -15.24 4.76 1.82
C PHE A 90 -16.26 5.79 2.32
N SER A 91 -15.81 6.94 2.84
CA SER A 91 -16.71 7.98 3.36
C SER A 91 -17.60 8.61 2.29
N ILE A 92 -17.17 8.59 1.02
CA ILE A 92 -17.95 9.06 -0.13
C ILE A 92 -18.66 7.93 -0.89
N GLY A 93 -18.68 6.70 -0.34
CA GLY A 93 -19.29 5.53 -0.96
C GLY A 93 -18.53 4.94 -2.15
N ALA A 94 -17.30 5.40 -2.42
CA ALA A 94 -16.47 4.95 -3.53
C ALA A 94 -15.68 3.68 -3.14
N VAL A 95 -16.39 2.57 -2.96
CA VAL A 95 -15.82 1.28 -2.50
C VAL A 95 -14.77 0.75 -3.47
N ASP A 96 -15.04 0.79 -4.78
CA ASP A 96 -14.08 0.29 -5.79
C ASP A 96 -12.81 1.13 -5.83
N LEU A 97 -12.92 2.46 -5.62
CA LEU A 97 -11.76 3.34 -5.49
C LEU A 97 -10.94 3.00 -4.23
N ALA A 98 -11.61 2.73 -3.11
CA ALA A 98 -10.97 2.36 -1.86
C ALA A 98 -10.19 1.04 -1.98
N ILE A 99 -10.79 0.03 -2.63
CA ILE A 99 -10.17 -1.27 -2.90
C ILE A 99 -9.04 -1.13 -3.92
N GLY A 100 -9.26 -0.37 -5.00
CA GLY A 100 -8.26 -0.08 -6.01
C GLY A 100 -7.01 0.60 -5.46
N ASN A 101 -7.18 1.52 -4.49
CA ASN A 101 -6.07 2.14 -3.76
C ASN A 101 -5.25 1.08 -2.99
N VAL A 102 -5.90 0.23 -2.18
CA VAL A 102 -5.20 -0.79 -1.37
C VAL A 102 -4.44 -1.79 -2.26
N LEU A 103 -5.11 -2.34 -3.27
CA LEU A 103 -4.50 -3.35 -4.14
C LEU A 103 -3.43 -2.75 -5.06
N GLY A 104 -3.71 -1.57 -5.62
CA GLY A 104 -2.79 -0.83 -6.48
C GLY A 104 -1.52 -0.43 -5.75
N SER A 105 -1.63 0.09 -4.53
CA SER A 105 -0.49 0.42 -3.67
C SER A 105 0.34 -0.83 -3.32
N ASN A 106 -0.30 -1.95 -2.98
CA ASN A 106 0.44 -3.19 -2.70
C ASN A 106 1.22 -3.69 -3.93
N LEU A 107 0.62 -3.64 -5.12
CA LEU A 107 1.31 -3.96 -6.39
C LEU A 107 2.47 -3.00 -6.67
N PHE A 108 2.26 -1.71 -6.43
CA PHE A 108 3.30 -0.70 -6.62
C PHE A 108 4.46 -0.87 -5.65
N ASN A 109 4.19 -1.13 -4.36
CA ASN A 109 5.20 -1.37 -3.31
C ASN A 109 6.09 -2.57 -3.63
N VAL A 110 5.53 -3.64 -4.22
CA VAL A 110 6.35 -4.76 -4.71
C VAL A 110 7.13 -4.36 -5.97
N ALA A 111 6.52 -3.61 -6.89
CA ALA A 111 7.18 -3.15 -8.10
C ALA A 111 8.36 -2.21 -7.83
N THR A 112 8.33 -1.44 -6.73
CA THR A 112 9.44 -0.55 -6.33
C THR A 112 10.72 -1.31 -5.96
N LEU A 113 10.66 -2.63 -5.69
CA LEU A 113 11.88 -3.43 -5.50
C LEU A 113 12.81 -3.39 -6.71
N PHE A 114 12.27 -3.30 -7.92
CA PHE A 114 13.10 -3.10 -9.12
C PHE A 114 13.86 -1.78 -9.07
N ILE A 115 13.17 -0.70 -8.67
CA ILE A 115 13.79 0.62 -8.58
C ILE A 115 14.89 0.56 -7.52
N ASN A 116 14.58 -0.02 -6.36
CA ASN A 116 15.55 -0.19 -5.28
C ASN A 116 16.77 -1.01 -5.72
N ASP A 117 16.58 -2.12 -6.43
CA ASP A 117 17.67 -2.94 -6.98
C ASP A 117 18.51 -2.17 -8.01
N ALA A 118 17.88 -1.36 -8.87
CA ALA A 118 18.59 -0.52 -9.84
C ALA A 118 19.42 0.61 -9.19
N PHE A 119 18.98 1.14 -8.04
CA PHE A 119 19.69 2.18 -7.29
C PHE A 119 20.65 1.62 -6.23
N TYR A 120 20.56 0.33 -5.89
CA TYR A 120 21.44 -0.31 -4.92
C TYR A 120 22.78 -0.66 -5.61
N GLN A 121 23.73 0.27 -5.52
CA GLN A 121 25.01 0.20 -6.25
C GLN A 121 26.08 -0.68 -5.58
N THR A 122 25.80 -1.18 -4.37
CA THR A 122 26.83 -1.81 -3.54
C THR A 122 26.96 -3.31 -3.78
N ASP A 123 25.85 -4.02 -4.05
CA ASP A 123 25.81 -5.48 -4.23
C ASP A 123 24.48 -5.95 -4.86
N ILE A 124 24.26 -7.26 -5.05
CA ILE A 124 22.98 -7.82 -5.48
C ILE A 124 21.97 -7.76 -4.32
N LEU A 125 20.88 -6.99 -4.47
CA LEU A 125 19.91 -6.74 -3.39
C LEU A 125 19.38 -8.04 -2.76
N PHE A 126 18.96 -8.99 -3.59
CA PHE A 126 18.39 -10.26 -3.12
C PHE A 126 19.42 -11.20 -2.46
N ALA A 127 20.71 -11.04 -2.72
CA ALA A 127 21.74 -11.87 -2.11
C ALA A 127 21.98 -11.52 -0.63
N GLN A 128 21.61 -10.31 -0.21
CA GLN A 128 21.82 -9.82 1.15
C GLN A 128 20.57 -9.88 2.04
N VAL A 129 19.41 -10.23 1.48
CA VAL A 129 18.16 -10.31 2.26
C VAL A 129 18.23 -11.50 3.22
N THR A 130 18.06 -11.23 4.52
CA THR A 130 18.01 -12.27 5.55
C THR A 130 16.83 -13.23 5.31
N PRO A 131 17.01 -14.56 5.50
CA PRO A 131 15.95 -15.54 5.28
C PRO A 131 14.65 -15.29 6.06
N ILE A 132 14.71 -14.53 7.16
CA ILE A 132 13.52 -14.15 7.95
C ILE A 132 12.47 -13.41 7.13
N HIS A 133 12.88 -12.66 6.09
CA HIS A 133 11.95 -11.94 5.23
C HIS A 133 11.14 -12.86 4.30
N ALA A 134 11.57 -14.12 4.10
CA ALA A 134 10.77 -15.11 3.38
C ALA A 134 9.45 -15.40 4.12
N ILE A 135 9.47 -15.42 5.46
CA ILE A 135 8.27 -15.60 6.28
C ILE A 135 7.33 -14.41 6.13
N THR A 136 7.85 -13.18 6.18
CA THR A 136 7.04 -11.98 5.97
C THR A 136 6.41 -11.94 4.56
N GLY A 137 7.15 -12.39 3.54
CA GLY A 137 6.63 -12.51 2.18
C GLY A 137 5.52 -13.57 2.07
N LEU A 138 5.70 -14.74 2.69
CA LEU A 138 4.70 -15.81 2.70
C LEU A 138 3.41 -15.37 3.40
N LEU A 139 3.52 -14.69 4.54
CA LEU A 139 2.36 -14.13 5.25
C LEU A 139 1.68 -13.03 4.42
N GLY A 140 2.44 -12.20 3.71
CA GLY A 140 1.90 -11.22 2.77
C GLY A 140 1.10 -11.85 1.63
N ILE A 141 1.58 -12.96 1.06
CA ILE A 141 0.86 -13.76 0.04
C ILE A 141 -0.44 -14.31 0.62
N LEU A 142 -0.39 -14.86 1.84
CA LEU A 142 -1.55 -15.43 2.51
C LEU A 142 -2.61 -14.36 2.80
N MET A 143 -2.20 -13.19 3.31
CA MET A 143 -3.09 -12.04 3.54
C MET A 143 -3.73 -11.56 2.23
N SER A 144 -2.94 -11.44 1.16
CA SER A 144 -3.43 -11.04 -0.17
C SER A 144 -4.43 -12.06 -0.74
N SER A 145 -4.18 -13.35 -0.53
CA SER A 145 -5.08 -14.44 -0.93
C SER A 145 -6.39 -14.41 -0.15
N MET A 146 -6.35 -14.12 1.15
CA MET A 146 -7.55 -13.96 1.97
C MET A 146 -8.39 -12.74 1.55
N ALA A 147 -7.73 -11.64 1.17
CA ALA A 147 -8.42 -10.46 0.63
C ALA A 147 -9.17 -10.83 -0.67
N LEU A 148 -8.52 -11.54 -1.58
CA LEU A 148 -9.13 -12.04 -2.82
C LEU A 148 -10.33 -12.97 -2.53
N LEU A 149 -10.19 -13.92 -1.61
CA LEU A 149 -11.29 -14.78 -1.19
C LEU A 149 -12.47 -13.97 -0.63
N GLY A 150 -12.20 -12.91 0.14
CA GLY A 150 -13.22 -12.00 0.63
C GLY A 150 -14.02 -11.34 -0.50
N PHE A 151 -13.35 -10.92 -1.58
CA PHE A 151 -14.00 -10.31 -2.75
C PHE A 151 -14.84 -11.32 -3.55
N ILE A 152 -14.42 -12.58 -3.62
CA ILE A 152 -15.13 -13.65 -4.35
C ILE A 152 -16.34 -14.13 -3.54
N ILE A 153 -16.14 -14.45 -2.26
CA ILE A 153 -17.16 -15.05 -1.40
C ILE A 153 -18.23 -14.03 -1.01
N LYS A 154 -17.89 -12.73 -0.99
CA LYS A 154 -18.77 -11.62 -0.58
C LYS A 154 -19.55 -11.96 0.69
N PRO A 155 -18.86 -12.24 1.81
CA PRO A 155 -19.51 -12.75 3.02
C PRO A 155 -20.60 -11.78 3.52
N GLN A 156 -21.83 -12.28 3.59
CA GLN A 156 -22.99 -11.48 4.02
C GLN A 156 -23.19 -11.44 5.54
N LYS A 157 -22.51 -12.33 6.28
CA LYS A 157 -22.58 -12.39 7.74
C LYS A 157 -21.38 -11.65 8.36
N ARG A 158 -21.68 -10.70 9.25
CA ARG A 158 -20.71 -10.03 10.11
C ARG A 158 -20.56 -10.86 11.39
N ILE A 159 -19.33 -11.19 11.78
CA ILE A 159 -19.08 -12.10 12.90
C ILE A 159 -18.66 -11.31 14.16
N LEU A 160 -17.85 -10.27 14.00
CA LEU A 160 -17.32 -9.50 15.13
C LEU A 160 -17.18 -8.02 14.75
N PHE A 161 -17.66 -7.08 15.60
CA PHE A 161 -17.47 -5.63 15.44
C PHE A 161 -17.61 -5.10 14.00
N TYR A 162 -18.64 -5.56 13.28
CA TYR A 162 -18.91 -5.23 11.87
C TYR A 162 -17.92 -5.77 10.82
N MET A 163 -16.93 -6.56 11.22
CA MET A 163 -15.92 -7.19 10.38
C MET A 163 -16.38 -8.55 9.82
N SER A 164 -15.89 -8.89 8.62
CA SER A 164 -16.10 -10.17 7.97
C SER A 164 -15.02 -11.18 8.36
N TRP A 165 -15.30 -12.48 8.29
CA TRP A 165 -14.34 -13.51 8.67
C TRP A 165 -12.97 -13.43 7.94
N PRO A 166 -12.87 -13.05 6.64
CA PRO A 166 -11.57 -12.92 5.99
C PRO A 166 -10.73 -11.79 6.61
N THR A 167 -11.37 -10.70 7.02
CA THR A 167 -10.66 -9.57 7.66
C THR A 167 -10.10 -9.92 9.03
N LEU A 168 -10.75 -10.83 9.78
CA LEU A 168 -10.24 -11.33 11.05
C LEU A 168 -8.98 -12.20 10.84
N ILE A 169 -8.98 -13.04 9.80
CA ILE A 169 -7.80 -13.85 9.45
C ILE A 169 -6.65 -12.93 9.01
N ILE A 170 -6.91 -11.92 8.19
CA ILE A 170 -5.89 -10.94 7.78
C ILE A 170 -5.30 -10.24 9.00
N ALA A 171 -6.13 -9.78 9.95
CA ALA A 171 -5.65 -9.14 11.18
C ALA A 171 -4.82 -10.10 12.05
N MET A 172 -5.24 -11.36 12.17
CA MET A 172 -4.51 -12.38 12.92
C MET A 172 -3.15 -12.70 12.27
N CYS A 173 -3.10 -12.85 10.94
CA CYS A 173 -1.86 -13.08 10.20
C CYS A 173 -0.90 -11.89 10.30
N TYR A 174 -1.42 -10.66 10.28
CA TYR A 174 -0.62 -9.47 10.50
C TYR A 174 -0.03 -9.44 11.92
N GLY A 175 -0.84 -9.71 12.94
CA GLY A 175 -0.37 -9.79 14.33
C GLY A 175 0.68 -10.89 14.53
N LEU A 176 0.49 -12.06 13.90
CA LEU A 176 1.45 -13.14 13.91
C LEU A 176 2.77 -12.74 13.22
N SER A 177 2.71 -12.00 12.11
CA SER A 177 3.89 -11.48 11.40
C SER A 177 4.73 -10.60 12.32
N ILE A 178 4.12 -9.64 13.01
CA ILE A 178 4.81 -8.76 13.97
C ILE A 178 5.42 -9.58 15.10
N PHE A 179 4.68 -10.55 15.64
CA PHE A 179 5.16 -11.38 16.74
C PHE A 179 6.39 -12.23 16.36
N ILE A 180 6.36 -12.87 15.19
CA ILE A 180 7.49 -13.64 14.68
C ILE A 180 8.70 -12.73 14.45
N LEU A 181 8.48 -11.55 13.84
CA LEU A 181 9.55 -10.59 13.61
C LEU A 181 10.19 -10.12 14.92
N TYR A 182 9.39 -9.90 15.96
CA TYR A 182 9.88 -9.50 17.29
C TYR A 182 10.67 -10.61 18.00
N GLN A 183 10.33 -11.89 17.79
CA GLN A 183 11.12 -12.98 18.37
C GLN A 183 12.40 -13.30 17.60
N ALA A 184 12.41 -13.04 16.29
CA ALA A 184 13.51 -13.42 15.40
C ALA A 184 14.55 -12.31 15.17
N GLY A 185 14.23 -11.06 15.49
CA GLY A 185 15.14 -9.91 15.47
C GLY A 185 15.69 -9.58 16.85
#